data_AF-A0A1V3G8N6-F1
#
_entry.id   AF-A0A1V3G8N6-F1
#
_cell.length_a   1.000
_cell.length_b   1.000
_cell.length_c   1.000
_cell.angle_alpha   90.00
_cell.angle_beta   90.00
_cell.angle_gamma   90.00
#
_symmetry.space_group_name_H-M   'P 1'
#
loop_
_entity.id
_entity.type
_entity.pdbx_description
1 polymer ?
#
loop_
_entity_poly.entity_id
_entity_poly.type
_entity_poly.pdbx_seq_one_letter_code
_entity_poly.pdbx_strand_id
1 'polypeptide(L)'
;MSEKAEKQNQSRLWTILAGIGLFLLSKLKWVFGLLKLGKFATLISMFISMGAYAVFYGWKFAVAIVYLIFVHEMGHLVAAKQKGIKTSPAIFIPFMGAAIGMKEMPKNAKDEAYIAYAGPLFGLMSFLPAVFLYESTGQPFWGLVIFLGAMINLFNLFPVSPLDGGRIVGVLSTKIWFIGLLIVIPYLFISPDPIIFLVFLFGIMTWWKRVREDFEHKKTELTLEAFESEQQKLSHIQQELNEYRDMPNFSHIIGTYIEDVRVAKNRVKDRVPTGFTFPILQDKKKIEKHKIIVELEMLNNRERFLKTLREEYDKDRNKRDALAQACHESDPEGIASLPVLPDFSTAAYFEAYEKSLLAEKAETKKVYDQQKNYYVANMKTKIVVLALYLLLAGVLSAFVVYGNHLMDINRFLIS
;
A
#
# COMPACT_ATOMS: atom_id res chain seq x y z
N MET A 1 -27.05 22.47 48.37
CA MET A 1 -27.28 23.22 47.12
C MET A 1 -26.02 23.39 46.24
N SER A 2 -24.79 23.10 46.71
CA SER A 2 -23.57 23.30 45.91
C SER A 2 -23.27 22.19 44.89
N GLU A 3 -23.59 20.93 45.17
CA GLU A 3 -23.22 19.79 44.29
C GLU A 3 -23.96 19.81 42.92
N LYS A 4 -25.20 20.32 42.89
CA LYS A 4 -25.98 20.48 41.64
C LYS A 4 -25.43 21.60 40.76
N ALA A 5 -24.89 22.66 41.36
CA ALA A 5 -24.29 23.78 40.62
C ALA A 5 -22.95 23.39 39.98
N GLU A 6 -22.18 22.53 40.66
CA GLU A 6 -20.89 22.05 40.17
C GLU A 6 -21.02 21.08 38.99
N LYS A 7 -21.95 20.11 39.07
CA LYS A 7 -22.29 19.20 37.94
C LYS A 7 -22.84 19.94 36.72
N GLN A 8 -23.59 21.03 36.92
CA GLN A 8 -24.13 21.86 35.85
C GLN A 8 -23.04 22.72 35.16
N ASN A 9 -22.02 23.13 35.89
CA ASN A 9 -20.88 23.87 35.33
C ASN A 9 -19.94 22.94 34.53
N GLN A 10 -19.76 21.70 35.01
CA GLN A 10 -18.97 20.69 34.32
C GLN A 10 -19.63 20.25 32.99
N SER A 11 -20.96 20.06 32.95
CA SER A 11 -21.67 19.72 31.72
C SER A 11 -21.68 20.86 30.69
N ARG A 12 -21.68 22.12 31.15
CA ARG A 12 -21.46 23.31 30.30
C ARG A 12 -20.06 23.37 29.71
N LEU A 13 -19.03 23.04 30.50
CA LEU A 13 -17.65 22.93 30.01
C LEU A 13 -17.51 21.86 28.93
N TRP A 14 -18.07 20.66 29.15
CA TRP A 14 -18.05 19.58 28.16
C TRP A 14 -18.82 19.91 26.88
N THR A 15 -19.94 20.63 26.97
CA THR A 15 -20.70 21.07 25.79
C THR A 15 -20.00 22.19 25.03
N ILE A 16 -19.30 23.11 25.72
CA ILE A 16 -18.45 24.12 25.10
C ILE A 16 -17.24 23.47 24.41
N LEU A 17 -16.56 22.52 25.06
CA LEU A 17 -15.44 21.77 24.47
C LEU A 17 -15.87 20.92 23.29
N ALA A 18 -17.04 20.26 23.38
CA ALA A 18 -17.63 19.53 22.25
C ALA A 18 -18.00 20.48 21.10
N GLY A 19 -18.53 21.67 21.40
CA GLY A 19 -18.83 22.71 20.41
C GLY A 19 -17.58 23.25 19.71
N ILE A 20 -16.49 23.49 20.45
CA ILE A 20 -15.19 23.91 19.91
C ILE A 20 -14.59 22.79 19.06
N GLY A 21 -14.66 21.54 19.52
CA GLY A 21 -14.22 20.36 18.76
C GLY A 21 -15.00 20.19 17.45
N LEU A 22 -16.33 20.37 17.48
CA LEU A 22 -17.17 20.30 16.29
C LEU A 22 -16.91 21.47 15.32
N PHE A 23 -16.64 22.66 15.85
CA PHE A 23 -16.29 23.85 15.06
C PHE A 23 -14.91 23.70 14.38
N LEU A 24 -13.92 23.16 15.09
CA LEU A 24 -12.61 22.84 14.53
C LEU A 24 -12.71 21.74 13.45
N LEU A 25 -13.54 20.71 13.67
CA LEU A 25 -13.82 19.66 12.68
C LEU A 25 -14.56 20.21 11.44
N SER A 26 -15.47 21.18 11.60
CA SER A 26 -16.18 21.79 10.47
C SER A 26 -15.27 22.71 9.64
N LYS A 27 -14.34 23.42 10.31
CA LYS A 27 -13.29 24.24 9.67
C LYS A 27 -12.19 23.38 9.01
N LEU A 28 -12.00 22.14 9.45
CA LEU A 28 -11.07 21.19 8.85
C LEU A 28 -11.41 20.90 7.38
N LYS A 29 -12.70 20.87 7.02
CA LYS A 29 -13.15 20.69 5.62
C LYS A 29 -12.62 21.79 4.67
N TRP A 30 -12.47 23.02 5.17
CA TRP A 30 -11.91 24.13 4.39
C TRP A 30 -10.39 24.03 4.23
N VAL A 31 -9.69 23.52 5.25
CA VAL A 31 -8.26 23.18 5.17
C VAL A 31 -8.03 22.10 4.10
N PHE A 32 -8.86 21.05 4.07
CA PHE A 32 -8.86 20.03 3.00
C PHE A 32 -9.17 20.61 1.61
N GLY A 33 -9.99 21.66 1.53
CA GLY A 33 -10.25 22.40 0.30
C GLY A 33 -9.04 23.20 -0.21
N LEU A 34 -8.33 23.92 0.67
CA LEU A 34 -7.11 24.65 0.31
C LEU A 34 -5.92 23.73 -0.01
N LEU A 35 -5.88 22.52 0.56
CA LEU A 35 -4.87 21.49 0.27
C LEU A 35 -4.88 20.99 -1.19
N LYS A 36 -5.92 21.31 -1.99
CA LYS A 36 -5.97 21.00 -3.43
C LYS A 36 -5.05 21.88 -4.30
N LEU A 37 -4.49 22.97 -3.78
CA LEU A 37 -3.49 23.78 -4.46
C LEU A 37 -2.08 23.25 -4.11
N GLY A 38 -1.62 22.22 -4.82
CA GLY A 38 -0.51 21.36 -4.41
C GLY A 38 0.77 22.03 -3.90
N LYS A 39 1.22 23.16 -4.47
CA LYS A 39 2.44 23.87 -3.98
C LYS A 39 2.17 24.82 -2.80
N PHE A 40 0.95 25.37 -2.72
CA PHE A 40 0.56 26.26 -1.63
C PHE A 40 0.15 25.48 -0.38
N ALA A 41 -0.34 24.25 -0.54
CA ALA A 41 -0.69 23.33 0.54
C ALA A 41 0.45 23.16 1.56
N THR A 42 1.69 22.95 1.10
CA THR A 42 2.86 22.80 1.97
C THR A 42 3.15 24.09 2.73
N LEU A 43 3.18 25.24 2.05
CA LEU A 43 3.45 26.53 2.70
C LEU A 43 2.36 26.88 3.72
N ILE A 44 1.09 26.72 3.36
CA ILE A 44 -0.04 27.00 4.24
C ILE A 44 0.02 26.11 5.49
N SER A 45 0.21 24.80 5.32
CA SER A 45 0.31 23.88 6.46
C SER A 45 1.52 24.18 7.34
N MET A 46 2.65 24.57 6.75
CA MET A 46 3.85 24.99 7.47
C MET A 46 3.60 26.26 8.31
N PHE A 47 2.97 27.29 7.75
CA PHE A 47 2.62 28.51 8.48
C PHE A 47 1.58 28.27 9.57
N ILE A 48 0.59 27.40 9.34
CA ILE A 48 -0.37 26.98 10.37
C ILE A 48 0.35 26.27 11.52
N SER A 49 1.24 25.33 11.20
CA SER A 49 2.05 24.62 12.20
C SER A 49 2.96 25.58 12.98
N MET A 50 3.61 26.51 12.29
CA MET A 50 4.44 27.54 12.93
C MET A 50 3.60 28.44 13.85
N GLY A 51 2.43 28.88 13.40
CA GLY A 51 1.51 29.67 14.23
C GLY A 51 1.06 28.91 15.48
N ALA A 52 0.70 27.63 15.34
CA ALA A 52 0.34 26.79 16.47
C ALA A 52 1.50 26.68 17.48
N TYR A 53 2.71 26.30 17.05
CA TYR A 53 3.87 26.26 17.95
C TYR A 53 4.18 27.62 18.58
N ALA A 54 4.01 28.72 17.84
CA ALA A 54 4.32 30.06 18.32
C ALA A 54 3.38 30.50 19.45
N VAL A 55 2.11 30.10 19.40
CA VAL A 55 1.12 30.39 20.44
C VAL A 55 1.45 29.70 21.77
N PHE A 56 1.95 28.46 21.72
CA PHE A 56 2.22 27.69 22.94
C PHE A 56 3.65 27.83 23.47
N TYR A 57 4.64 27.99 22.59
CA TYR A 57 6.07 27.92 22.94
C TYR A 57 6.89 29.14 22.48
N GLY A 58 6.23 30.13 21.87
CA GLY A 58 6.88 31.34 21.35
C GLY A 58 7.43 31.18 19.93
N TRP A 59 7.58 32.32 19.25
CA TRP A 59 7.91 32.35 17.82
C TRP A 59 9.31 31.79 17.50
N LYS A 60 10.31 32.00 18.37
CA LYS A 60 11.67 31.47 18.17
C LYS A 60 11.68 29.95 18.16
N PHE A 61 10.96 29.33 19.10
CA PHE A 61 10.78 27.87 19.16
C PHE A 61 10.08 27.36 17.90
N ALA A 62 8.98 28.02 17.51
CA ALA A 62 8.21 27.64 16.34
C ALA A 62 9.02 27.66 15.04
N VAL A 63 9.82 28.71 14.84
CA VAL A 63 10.72 28.80 13.68
C VAL A 63 11.76 27.70 13.70
N ALA A 64 12.40 27.45 14.86
CA ALA A 64 13.40 26.41 15.00
C ALA A 64 12.84 25.02 14.69
N ILE A 65 11.72 24.63 15.31
CA ILE A 65 11.15 23.28 15.14
C ILE A 65 10.67 23.05 13.70
N VAL A 66 10.03 24.06 13.10
CA VAL A 66 9.57 23.98 11.71
C VAL A 66 10.74 23.91 10.74
N TYR A 67 11.82 24.67 10.99
CA TYR A 67 13.06 24.58 10.21
C TYR A 67 13.69 23.18 10.28
N LEU A 68 13.83 22.62 11.48
CA LEU A 68 14.43 21.29 11.69
C LEU A 68 13.63 20.20 10.95
N ILE A 69 12.30 20.20 11.11
CA ILE A 69 11.41 19.26 10.41
C ILE A 69 11.50 19.50 8.88
N PHE A 70 11.49 20.75 8.43
CA PHE A 70 11.56 21.07 7.01
C PHE A 70 12.83 20.53 6.35
N VAL A 71 14.00 20.76 6.95
CA VAL A 71 15.27 20.28 6.38
C VAL A 71 15.33 18.75 6.37
N HIS A 72 14.81 18.10 7.41
CA HIS A 72 14.65 16.64 7.45
C HIS A 72 13.79 16.14 6.28
N GLU A 73 12.59 16.69 6.07
CA GLU A 73 11.72 16.31 4.96
C GLU A 73 12.33 16.59 3.58
N MET A 74 13.09 17.69 3.44
CA MET A 74 13.82 17.98 2.21
C MET A 74 14.85 16.89 1.89
N GLY A 75 15.46 16.27 2.91
CA GLY A 75 16.34 15.11 2.72
C GLY A 75 15.63 13.97 1.99
N HIS A 76 14.44 13.58 2.45
CA HIS A 76 13.63 12.57 1.77
C HIS A 76 13.27 12.95 0.34
N LEU A 77 12.85 14.21 0.11
CA LEU A 77 12.47 14.68 -1.23
C LEU A 77 13.64 14.68 -2.20
N VAL A 78 14.82 15.12 -1.75
CA VAL A 78 16.05 15.13 -2.57
C VAL A 78 16.43 13.70 -2.94
N ALA A 79 16.44 12.78 -1.98
CA ALA A 79 16.76 11.38 -2.24
C ALA A 79 15.73 10.69 -3.15
N ALA A 80 14.43 10.95 -2.96
CA ALA A 80 13.38 10.44 -3.83
C ALA A 80 13.53 10.96 -5.27
N LYS A 81 13.86 12.24 -5.44
CA LYS A 81 14.13 12.85 -6.75
C LYS A 81 15.35 12.22 -7.43
N GLN A 82 16.43 11.96 -6.68
CA GLN A 82 17.61 11.26 -7.21
C GLN A 82 17.30 9.82 -7.66
N LYS A 83 16.34 9.16 -7.01
CA LYS A 83 15.83 7.84 -7.40
C LYS A 83 14.73 7.86 -8.45
N GLY A 84 14.34 9.05 -8.93
CA GLY A 84 13.28 9.23 -9.92
C GLY A 84 11.89 8.85 -9.41
N ILE A 85 11.66 8.84 -8.09
CA ILE A 85 10.38 8.47 -7.46
C ILE A 85 9.53 9.73 -7.30
N LYS A 86 8.29 9.67 -7.79
CA LYS A 86 7.34 10.79 -7.65
C LYS A 86 6.78 10.86 -6.23
N THR A 87 6.94 12.02 -5.60
CA THR A 87 6.41 12.31 -4.26
C THR A 87 5.22 13.28 -4.32
N SER A 88 4.41 13.26 -3.27
CA SER A 88 3.39 14.29 -3.02
C SER A 88 4.01 15.47 -2.26
N PRO A 89 3.36 16.64 -2.27
CA PRO A 89 3.75 17.75 -1.42
C PRO A 89 3.78 17.33 0.06
N ALA A 90 4.75 17.83 0.83
CA ALA A 90 4.80 17.62 2.27
C ALA A 90 3.66 18.39 2.95
N ILE A 91 2.97 17.77 3.90
CA ILE A 91 1.93 18.42 4.71
C ILE A 91 2.43 18.47 6.15
N PHE A 92 2.55 19.67 6.71
CA PHE A 92 2.94 19.87 8.10
C PHE A 92 1.71 19.79 9.00
N ILE A 93 1.74 18.89 9.97
CA ILE A 93 0.67 18.70 10.95
C ILE A 93 1.20 19.21 12.30
N PRO A 94 0.57 20.26 12.87
CA PRO A 94 0.97 20.79 14.16
C PRO A 94 1.09 19.69 15.22
N PHE A 95 2.17 19.73 16.01
CA PHE A 95 2.46 18.80 17.11
C PHE A 95 2.72 17.34 16.69
N MET A 96 2.60 16.98 15.41
CA MET A 96 2.86 15.63 14.92
C MET A 96 4.12 15.54 14.07
N GLY A 97 4.41 16.58 13.26
CA GLY A 97 5.53 16.60 12.33
C GLY A 97 5.10 16.94 10.91
N ALA A 98 5.75 16.34 9.92
CA ALA A 98 5.36 16.45 8.52
C ALA A 98 5.10 15.07 7.92
N ALA A 99 4.20 15.02 6.94
CA ALA A 99 3.86 13.81 6.22
C ALA A 99 4.06 14.02 4.73
N ILE A 100 4.90 13.19 4.10
CA ILE A 100 5.02 13.09 2.66
C ILE A 100 4.32 11.82 2.19
N GLY A 101 3.28 11.96 1.38
CA GLY A 101 2.71 10.84 0.65
C GLY A 101 3.59 10.44 -0.53
N MET A 102 4.00 9.18 -0.63
CA MET A 102 4.64 8.69 -1.87
C MET A 102 3.55 8.37 -2.91
N LYS A 103 3.69 8.88 -4.14
CA LYS A 103 2.72 8.58 -5.24
C LYS A 103 3.01 7.23 -5.90
N GLU A 104 4.25 6.77 -5.77
CA GLU A 104 4.72 5.48 -6.26
C GLU A 104 5.47 4.81 -5.10
N MET A 105 5.20 3.53 -4.85
CA MET A 105 5.94 2.78 -3.83
C MET A 105 7.40 2.59 -4.27
N PRO A 106 8.37 2.57 -3.33
CA PRO A 106 9.76 2.28 -3.65
C PRO A 106 9.91 0.97 -4.44
N LYS A 107 10.76 0.97 -5.47
CA LYS A 107 10.94 -0.20 -6.36
C LYS A 107 11.62 -1.38 -5.66
N ASN A 108 12.38 -1.10 -4.60
CA ASN A 108 13.06 -2.10 -3.78
C ASN A 108 13.39 -1.51 -2.38
N ALA A 109 13.63 -2.40 -1.42
CA ALA A 109 14.01 -2.09 -0.05
C ALA A 109 15.27 -1.21 0.07
N LYS A 110 16.23 -1.34 -0.87
CA LYS A 110 17.45 -0.53 -0.82
C LYS A 110 17.16 0.93 -1.12
N ASP A 111 16.32 1.20 -2.11
CA ASP A 111 15.89 2.55 -2.46
C ASP A 111 15.00 3.13 -1.37
N GLU A 112 14.15 2.32 -0.73
CA GLU A 112 13.38 2.76 0.43
C GLU A 112 14.29 3.16 1.60
N ALA A 113 15.25 2.31 1.98
CA ALA A 113 16.21 2.64 3.04
C ALA A 113 17.06 3.86 2.67
N TYR A 114 17.51 3.98 1.42
CA TYR A 114 18.26 5.14 0.96
C TYR A 114 17.48 6.45 1.15
N ILE A 115 16.19 6.45 0.78
CA ILE A 115 15.32 7.61 0.97
C ILE A 115 15.08 7.86 2.46
N ALA A 116 14.83 6.81 3.25
CA ALA A 116 14.59 6.92 4.68
C ALA A 116 15.82 7.41 5.45
N TYR A 117 17.05 7.11 5.02
CA TYR A 117 18.27 7.68 5.61
C TYR A 117 18.45 9.16 5.35
N ALA A 118 18.01 9.64 4.20
CA ALA A 118 18.29 11.00 3.77
C ALA A 118 17.66 12.03 4.72
N GLY A 119 16.49 11.72 5.30
CA GLY A 119 15.83 12.59 6.28
C GLY A 119 16.69 12.79 7.54
N PRO A 120 16.98 11.73 8.32
CA PRO A 120 17.84 11.80 9.49
C PRO A 120 19.24 12.39 9.21
N LEU A 121 19.81 12.13 8.03
CA LEU A 121 21.11 12.68 7.65
C LEU A 121 21.05 14.20 7.41
N PHE A 122 20.06 14.68 6.66
CA PHE A 122 19.86 16.12 6.45
C PHE A 122 19.44 16.81 7.74
N GLY A 123 18.62 16.14 8.55
CA GLY A 123 18.24 16.63 9.87
C GLY A 123 19.44 16.75 10.82
N LEU A 124 20.39 15.80 10.81
CA LEU A 124 21.68 15.96 11.49
C LEU A 124 22.40 17.23 11.02
N MET A 125 22.53 17.42 9.70
CA MET A 125 23.18 18.61 9.13
C MET A 125 22.46 19.91 9.51
N SER A 126 21.14 19.88 9.72
CA SER A 126 20.33 21.08 9.94
C SER A 126 20.67 21.80 11.25
N PHE A 127 21.09 21.08 12.30
CA PHE A 127 21.41 21.67 13.60
C PHE A 127 22.92 21.85 13.86
N LEU A 128 23.80 21.32 13.00
CA LEU A 128 25.26 21.53 13.16
C LEU A 128 25.67 23.01 13.22
N PRO A 129 25.09 23.94 12.44
CA PRO A 129 25.40 25.36 12.59
C PRO A 129 25.06 25.92 13.98
N ALA A 130 24.04 25.37 14.66
CA ALA A 130 23.69 25.79 16.01
C ALA A 130 24.78 25.42 17.03
N VAL A 131 25.55 24.36 16.80
CA VAL A 131 26.71 24.01 17.64
C VAL A 131 27.74 25.13 17.61
N PHE A 132 28.14 25.56 16.41
CA PHE A 132 29.09 26.67 16.24
C PHE A 132 28.56 27.98 16.84
N LEU A 133 27.28 28.28 16.63
CA LEU A 133 26.65 29.49 17.16
C LEU A 133 26.52 29.47 18.68
N TYR A 134 26.25 28.31 19.28
CA TYR A 134 26.25 28.17 20.74
C TYR A 134 27.64 28.45 21.31
N GLU A 135 28.68 27.80 20.78
CA GLU A 135 30.07 27.98 21.24
C GLU A 135 30.55 29.42 21.07
N SER A 136 30.10 30.12 20.02
CA SER A 136 30.51 31.51 19.75
C SER A 136 29.74 32.56 20.55
N THR A 137 28.47 32.30 20.88
CA THR A 137 27.57 33.32 21.46
C THR A 137 27.11 33.02 22.88
N GLY A 138 27.24 31.78 23.34
CA GLY A 138 26.72 31.30 24.63
C GLY A 138 25.20 31.35 24.75
N GLN A 139 24.46 31.63 23.66
CA GLN A 139 23.00 31.81 23.77
C GLN A 139 22.29 30.47 23.98
N PRO A 140 21.48 30.32 25.05
CA PRO A 140 20.78 29.07 25.37
C PRO A 140 19.86 28.56 24.26
N PHE A 141 19.34 29.46 23.43
CA PHE A 141 18.51 29.13 22.27
C PHE A 141 19.19 28.14 21.32
N TRP A 142 20.50 28.26 21.08
CA TRP A 142 21.20 27.34 20.19
C TRP A 142 21.35 25.95 20.81
N GLY A 143 21.53 25.86 22.13
CA GLY A 143 21.49 24.59 22.86
C GLY A 143 20.16 23.86 22.68
N LEU A 144 19.05 24.61 22.73
CA LEU A 144 17.72 24.09 22.45
C LEU A 144 17.58 23.58 21.00
N VAL A 145 18.10 24.32 20.00
CA VAL A 145 18.06 23.89 18.59
C VAL A 145 18.84 22.58 18.39
N ILE A 146 20.00 22.43 19.02
CA ILE A 146 20.81 21.20 18.98
C ILE A 146 20.02 20.03 19.58
N PHE A 147 19.48 20.23 20.79
CA PHE A 147 18.70 19.20 21.48
C PHE A 147 17.48 18.77 20.65
N LEU A 148 16.65 19.72 20.21
CA LEU A 148 15.45 19.43 19.41
C LEU A 148 15.81 18.75 18.08
N GLY A 149 16.84 19.26 17.39
CA GLY A 149 17.30 18.69 16.13
C GLY A 149 17.76 17.26 16.30
N ALA A 150 18.61 16.99 17.29
CA ALA A 150 19.09 15.64 17.58
C ALA A 150 17.95 14.70 17.99
N MET A 151 17.04 15.17 18.85
CA MET A 151 15.93 14.38 19.37
C MET A 151 14.92 14.00 18.29
N ILE A 152 14.51 14.93 17.42
CA ILE A 152 13.57 14.66 16.32
C ILE A 152 14.14 13.59 15.38
N ASN A 153 15.41 13.73 15.00
CA ASN A 153 16.05 12.78 14.10
C ASN A 153 16.28 11.41 14.76
N LEU A 154 16.65 11.39 16.05
CA LEU A 154 16.80 10.13 16.79
C LEU A 154 15.46 9.42 16.98
N PHE A 155 14.40 10.16 17.25
CA PHE A 155 13.03 9.63 17.32
C PHE A 155 12.61 9.04 15.98
N ASN A 156 12.84 9.75 14.87
CA ASN A 156 12.55 9.22 13.54
C ASN A 156 13.39 7.99 13.18
N LEU A 157 14.55 7.77 13.80
CA LEU A 157 15.31 6.53 13.66
C LEU A 157 14.76 5.37 14.48
N PHE A 158 13.72 5.52 15.31
CA PHE A 158 13.16 4.40 16.06
C PHE A 158 12.67 3.27 15.12
N PRO A 159 12.95 1.98 15.40
CA PRO A 159 12.75 0.88 14.45
C PRO A 159 11.29 0.42 14.32
N VAL A 160 10.36 1.37 14.17
CA VAL A 160 8.92 1.14 14.03
C VAL A 160 8.36 2.04 12.93
N SER A 161 7.68 1.44 11.95
CA SER A 161 6.95 2.20 10.92
C SER A 161 5.76 2.94 11.55
N PRO A 162 5.47 4.21 11.20
CA PRO A 162 5.82 4.91 9.97
C PRO A 162 7.14 5.71 10.02
N LEU A 163 7.88 5.64 11.13
CA LEU A 163 9.14 6.36 11.29
C LEU A 163 10.21 5.82 10.33
N ASP A 164 11.20 6.67 10.02
CA ASP A 164 12.27 6.33 9.08
C ASP A 164 13.09 5.12 9.49
N GLY A 165 13.33 4.95 10.79
CA GLY A 165 14.01 3.79 11.34
C GLY A 165 13.31 2.49 10.99
N GLY A 166 11.97 2.47 11.03
CA GLY A 166 11.18 1.36 10.52
C GLY A 166 11.48 1.06 9.05
N ARG A 167 11.45 2.09 8.20
CA ARG A 167 11.70 1.96 6.75
C ARG A 167 13.14 1.52 6.44
N ILE A 168 14.12 1.99 7.21
CA ILE A 168 15.54 1.59 7.11
C ILE A 168 15.72 0.13 7.50
N VAL A 169 15.22 -0.28 8.67
CA VAL A 169 15.43 -1.64 9.19
C VAL A 169 14.53 -2.68 8.51
N GLY A 170 13.55 -2.24 7.72
CA GLY A 170 12.74 -3.10 6.84
C GLY A 170 13.55 -3.91 5.83
N VAL A 171 14.76 -3.45 5.48
CA VAL A 171 15.73 -4.18 4.62
C VAL A 171 16.42 -5.32 5.37
N LEU A 172 16.55 -5.21 6.70
CA LEU A 172 17.33 -6.13 7.51
C LEU A 172 16.51 -7.38 7.84
N SER A 173 15.38 -7.21 8.55
CA SER A 173 14.47 -8.29 8.93
C SER A 173 13.21 -7.76 9.63
N THR A 174 12.06 -8.35 9.33
CA THR A 174 10.78 -8.14 10.04
C THR A 174 10.87 -8.44 11.54
N LYS A 175 11.82 -9.28 11.97
CA LYS A 175 12.03 -9.59 13.39
C LYS A 175 12.47 -8.37 14.20
N ILE A 176 13.22 -7.44 13.58
CA ILE A 176 13.71 -6.23 14.26
C ILE A 176 12.55 -5.27 14.55
N TRP A 177 11.56 -5.17 13.64
CA TRP A 177 10.34 -4.38 13.89
C TRP A 177 9.55 -4.90 15.09
N PHE A 178 9.45 -6.22 15.25
CA PHE A 178 8.75 -6.80 16.39
C PHE A 178 9.42 -6.43 17.72
N ILE A 179 10.76 -6.43 17.76
CA ILE A 179 11.52 -5.97 18.93
C ILE A 179 11.22 -4.49 19.22
N GLY A 180 11.22 -3.64 18.19
CA GLY A 180 10.84 -2.23 18.32
C GLY A 180 9.44 -2.04 18.93
N LEU A 181 8.46 -2.80 18.44
CA LEU A 181 7.10 -2.79 18.99
C LEU A 181 7.03 -3.26 20.45
N LEU A 182 7.78 -4.29 20.81
CA LEU A 182 7.85 -4.78 22.19
C LEU A 182 8.43 -3.73 23.15
N ILE A 183 9.39 -2.92 22.69
CA ILE A 183 9.98 -1.83 23.50
C ILE A 183 8.96 -0.70 23.74
N VAL A 184 8.09 -0.41 22.76
CA VAL A 184 7.09 0.66 22.88
C VAL A 184 5.97 0.32 23.86
N ILE A 185 5.63 -0.96 24.03
CA ILE A 185 4.52 -1.40 24.90
C ILE A 185 4.72 -0.93 26.35
N PRO A 186 5.84 -1.24 27.06
CA PRO A 186 6.08 -0.74 28.41
C PRO A 186 6.06 0.80 28.49
N TYR A 187 6.63 1.47 27.47
CA TYR A 187 6.69 2.93 27.45
C TYR A 187 5.29 3.55 27.44
N LEU A 188 4.35 2.99 26.66
CA LEU A 188 2.96 3.45 26.62
C LEU A 188 2.25 3.36 27.98
N PHE A 189 2.60 2.38 28.81
CA PHE A 189 2.05 2.27 30.17
C PHE A 189 2.66 3.29 31.14
N ILE A 190 3.92 3.66 30.96
CA ILE A 190 4.62 4.62 31.82
C ILE A 190 4.25 6.07 31.45
N SER A 191 4.10 6.36 30.15
CA SER A 191 3.81 7.69 29.64
C SER A 191 2.90 7.58 28.42
N PRO A 192 1.56 7.62 28.61
CA PRO A 192 0.59 7.47 27.53
C PRO A 192 0.54 8.74 26.67
N ASP A 193 1.57 8.92 25.86
CA ASP A 193 1.64 10.00 24.89
C ASP A 193 0.83 9.64 23.62
N PRO A 194 -0.07 10.52 23.15
CA PRO A 194 -0.89 10.26 21.96
C PRO A 194 -0.09 9.96 20.69
N ILE A 195 1.08 10.57 20.50
CA ILE A 195 1.94 10.36 19.32
C ILE A 195 2.53 8.96 19.37
N ILE A 196 3.03 8.55 20.53
CA ILE A 196 3.64 7.22 20.69
C ILE A 196 2.59 6.12 20.56
N PHE A 197 1.35 6.38 21.01
CA PHE A 197 0.23 5.47 20.77
C PHE A 197 -0.08 5.32 19.27
N LEU A 198 -0.09 6.44 18.51
CA LEU A 198 -0.27 6.39 17.06
C LEU A 198 0.87 5.65 16.37
N VAL A 199 2.12 5.91 16.74
CA VAL A 199 3.30 5.18 16.22
C VAL A 199 3.16 3.68 16.48
N PHE A 200 2.74 3.29 17.68
CA PHE A 200 2.48 1.88 18.01
C PHE A 200 1.37 1.27 17.15
N LEU A 201 0.24 1.98 16.99
CA LEU A 201 -0.89 1.51 16.19
C LEU A 201 -0.51 1.33 14.70
N PHE A 202 0.17 2.31 14.11
CA PHE A 202 0.69 2.18 12.75
C PHE A 202 1.76 1.09 12.64
N GLY A 203 2.60 0.96 13.66
CA GLY A 203 3.64 -0.04 13.76
C GLY A 203 3.09 -1.47 13.79
N ILE A 204 2.06 -1.75 14.58
CA ILE A 204 1.45 -3.08 14.63
C ILE A 204 0.70 -3.41 13.34
N MET A 205 0.02 -2.44 12.72
CA MET A 205 -0.66 -2.64 11.43
C MET A 205 0.34 -2.96 10.31
N THR A 206 1.45 -2.24 10.27
CA THR A 206 2.50 -2.44 9.26
C THR A 206 3.26 -3.75 9.47
N TRP A 207 3.58 -4.10 10.72
CA TRP A 207 4.13 -5.40 11.06
C TRP A 207 3.19 -6.55 10.70
N TRP A 208 1.89 -6.41 10.97
CA TRP A 208 0.88 -7.42 10.60
C TRP A 208 0.83 -7.62 9.09
N LYS A 209 0.75 -6.54 8.32
CA LYS A 209 0.79 -6.60 6.85
C LYS A 209 2.04 -7.35 6.38
N ARG A 210 3.19 -7.04 6.97
CA ARG A 210 4.50 -7.62 6.65
C ARG A 210 4.58 -9.11 6.91
N VAL A 211 4.10 -9.58 8.06
CA VAL A 211 4.05 -11.02 8.41
C VAL A 211 3.15 -11.80 7.43
N ARG A 212 2.15 -11.13 6.84
CA ARG A 212 1.21 -11.72 5.89
C ARG A 212 1.71 -11.68 4.44
N GLU A 213 2.83 -11.04 4.13
CA GLU A 213 3.31 -10.90 2.75
C GLU A 213 3.65 -12.25 2.10
N ASP A 214 4.34 -13.15 2.81
CA ASP A 214 4.67 -14.48 2.27
C ASP A 214 3.41 -15.29 1.92
N PHE A 215 2.36 -15.13 2.73
CA PHE A 215 1.06 -15.74 2.49
C PHE A 215 0.38 -15.15 1.24
N GLU A 216 0.36 -13.81 1.10
CA GLU A 216 -0.21 -13.14 -0.07
C GLU A 216 0.61 -13.39 -1.35
N HIS A 217 1.93 -13.51 -1.25
CA HIS A 217 2.79 -13.89 -2.37
C HIS A 217 2.45 -15.28 -2.88
N LYS A 218 2.34 -16.26 -1.97
CA LYS A 218 1.97 -17.64 -2.34
C LYS A 218 0.56 -17.72 -2.93
N LYS A 219 -0.36 -16.89 -2.44
CA LYS A 219 -1.71 -16.75 -3.01
C LYS A 219 -1.67 -16.25 -4.45
N THR A 220 -0.84 -15.24 -4.71
CA THR A 220 -0.66 -14.64 -6.05
C THR A 220 0.04 -15.60 -7.00
N GLU A 221 1.06 -16.32 -6.52
CA GLU A 221 1.77 -17.39 -7.24
C GLU A 221 0.81 -18.47 -7.73
N LEU A 222 -0.01 -19.03 -6.84
CA LEU A 222 -1.03 -20.03 -7.20
C LEU A 222 -2.05 -19.52 -8.22
N THR A 223 -2.35 -18.21 -8.18
CA THR A 223 -3.27 -17.60 -9.13
C THR A 223 -2.62 -17.50 -10.51
N LEU A 224 -1.33 -17.17 -10.59
CA LEU A 224 -0.56 -17.19 -11.84
C LEU A 224 -0.43 -18.61 -12.42
N GLU A 225 -0.16 -19.61 -11.59
CA GLU A 225 -0.14 -21.01 -12.00
C GLU A 225 -1.49 -21.46 -12.57
N ALA A 226 -2.61 -21.01 -11.97
CA ALA A 226 -3.95 -21.30 -12.47
C ALA A 226 -4.21 -20.66 -13.85
N PHE A 227 -3.77 -19.41 -14.06
CA PHE A 227 -3.85 -18.77 -15.38
C PHE A 227 -3.04 -19.53 -16.44
N GLU A 228 -1.86 -20.04 -16.10
CA GLU A 228 -1.03 -20.84 -17.01
C GLU A 228 -1.66 -22.18 -17.36
N SER A 229 -2.20 -22.87 -16.35
CA SER A 229 -2.96 -24.10 -16.57
C SER A 229 -4.20 -23.87 -17.44
N GLU A 230 -4.89 -22.74 -17.25
CA GLU A 230 -6.07 -22.41 -18.04
C GLU A 230 -5.70 -22.12 -19.50
N GLN A 231 -4.63 -21.36 -19.74
CA GLN A 231 -4.14 -21.09 -21.10
C GLN A 231 -3.80 -22.38 -21.86
N GLN A 232 -3.13 -23.34 -21.20
CA GLN A 232 -2.82 -24.65 -21.79
C GLN A 232 -4.08 -25.48 -22.10
N LYS A 233 -5.10 -25.43 -21.23
CA LYS A 233 -6.38 -26.12 -21.48
C LYS A 233 -7.13 -25.49 -22.65
N LEU A 234 -7.12 -24.16 -22.74
CA LEU A 234 -7.78 -23.46 -23.83
C LEU A 234 -7.15 -23.74 -25.18
N SER A 235 -5.82 -23.75 -25.27
CA SER A 235 -5.15 -24.07 -26.53
C SER A 235 -5.47 -25.49 -27.00
N HIS A 236 -5.55 -26.46 -26.08
CA HIS A 236 -5.98 -27.82 -26.39
C HIS A 236 -7.42 -27.86 -26.88
N ILE A 237 -8.36 -27.23 -26.16
CA ILE A 237 -9.78 -27.20 -26.56
C ILE A 237 -9.94 -26.49 -27.91
N GLN A 238 -9.20 -25.40 -28.15
CA GLN A 238 -9.22 -24.70 -29.43
C GLN A 238 -8.76 -25.60 -30.57
N GLN A 239 -7.68 -26.36 -30.37
CA GLN A 239 -7.17 -27.29 -31.36
C GLN A 239 -8.20 -28.38 -31.70
N GLU A 240 -8.80 -29.01 -30.68
CA GLU A 240 -9.82 -30.04 -30.88
C GLU A 240 -11.08 -29.48 -31.55
N LEU A 241 -11.59 -28.33 -31.10
CA LEU A 241 -12.77 -27.72 -31.72
C LEU A 241 -12.52 -27.28 -33.17
N ASN A 242 -11.29 -26.91 -33.53
CA ASN A 242 -10.95 -26.60 -34.91
C ASN A 242 -10.96 -27.85 -35.80
N GLU A 243 -10.55 -29.01 -35.27
CA GLU A 243 -10.56 -30.28 -35.99
C GLU A 243 -12.00 -30.77 -36.26
N TYR A 244 -12.91 -30.56 -35.31
CA TYR A 244 -14.31 -31.00 -35.42
C TYR A 244 -15.27 -29.96 -35.98
N ARG A 245 -14.78 -28.80 -36.41
CA ARG A 245 -15.59 -27.62 -36.78
C ARG A 245 -16.66 -27.91 -37.82
N ASP A 246 -16.31 -28.70 -38.83
CA ASP A 246 -17.19 -28.97 -39.98
C ASP A 246 -18.14 -30.16 -39.75
N MET A 247 -18.10 -30.77 -38.57
CA MET A 247 -18.95 -31.92 -38.27
C MET A 247 -20.40 -31.49 -37.95
N PRO A 248 -21.42 -32.24 -38.42
CA PRO A 248 -22.83 -31.91 -38.17
C PRO A 248 -23.21 -31.85 -36.67
N ASN A 249 -22.44 -32.53 -35.82
CA ASN A 249 -22.62 -32.63 -34.37
C ASN A 249 -21.73 -31.65 -33.58
N PHE A 250 -21.10 -30.65 -34.20
CA PHE A 250 -20.19 -29.71 -33.52
C PHE A 250 -20.78 -29.02 -32.27
N SER A 251 -22.07 -28.60 -32.32
CA SER A 251 -22.78 -28.06 -31.14
C SER A 251 -22.83 -29.05 -29.98
N HIS A 252 -22.99 -30.34 -30.28
CA HIS A 252 -22.97 -31.41 -29.28
C HIS A 252 -21.56 -31.59 -28.70
N ILE A 253 -20.52 -31.48 -29.52
CA ILE A 253 -19.12 -31.55 -29.07
C ILE A 253 -18.83 -30.42 -28.07
N ILE A 254 -19.20 -29.17 -28.37
CA ILE A 254 -19.09 -28.06 -27.41
C ILE A 254 -19.90 -28.36 -26.13
N GLY A 255 -21.09 -28.94 -26.29
CA GLY A 255 -21.94 -29.42 -25.19
C GLY A 255 -21.23 -30.40 -24.25
N THR A 256 -20.46 -31.34 -24.80
CA THR A 256 -19.66 -32.29 -24.01
C THR A 256 -18.62 -31.57 -23.16
N TYR A 257 -17.87 -30.62 -23.74
CA TYR A 257 -16.92 -29.82 -22.95
C TYR A 257 -17.60 -29.02 -21.85
N ILE A 258 -18.79 -28.42 -22.11
CA ILE A 258 -19.55 -27.72 -21.07
C ILE A 258 -19.90 -28.66 -19.91
N GLU A 259 -20.29 -29.90 -20.21
CA GLU A 259 -20.62 -30.89 -19.19
C GLU A 259 -19.37 -31.34 -18.41
N ASP A 260 -18.24 -31.57 -19.09
CA ASP A 260 -16.96 -31.87 -18.44
C ASP A 260 -16.53 -30.76 -17.47
N VAL A 261 -16.69 -29.49 -17.87
CA VAL A 261 -16.45 -28.34 -16.99
C VAL A 261 -17.41 -28.35 -15.80
N ARG A 262 -18.69 -28.67 -16.01
CA ARG A 262 -19.68 -28.73 -14.93
C ARG A 262 -19.37 -29.85 -13.93
N VAL A 263 -19.00 -31.03 -14.42
CA VAL A 263 -18.59 -32.17 -13.58
C VAL A 263 -17.33 -31.81 -12.79
N ALA A 264 -16.32 -31.23 -13.44
CA ALA A 264 -15.11 -30.76 -12.76
C ALA A 264 -15.45 -29.72 -11.67
N LYS A 265 -16.30 -28.74 -11.99
CA LYS A 265 -16.74 -27.71 -11.04
C LYS A 265 -17.42 -28.31 -9.81
N ASN A 266 -18.34 -29.26 -10.00
CA ASN A 266 -19.00 -29.93 -8.89
C ASN A 266 -17.99 -30.68 -7.99
N ARG A 267 -17.04 -31.41 -8.59
CA ARG A 267 -15.98 -32.10 -7.84
C ARG A 267 -15.10 -31.16 -7.02
N VAL A 268 -14.81 -29.97 -7.55
CA VAL A 268 -13.97 -28.97 -6.87
C VAL A 268 -14.76 -28.25 -5.78
N LYS A 269 -16.05 -27.96 -6.02
CA LYS A 269 -16.93 -27.26 -5.07
C LYS A 269 -17.04 -28.00 -3.74
N ASP A 270 -17.12 -29.33 -3.77
CA ASP A 270 -17.24 -30.15 -2.58
C ASP A 270 -15.97 -30.19 -1.73
N ARG A 271 -14.82 -29.80 -2.31
CA ARG A 271 -13.54 -29.73 -1.61
C ARG A 271 -13.34 -28.43 -0.83
N VAL A 272 -14.20 -27.42 -1.03
CA VAL A 272 -14.02 -26.09 -0.40
C VAL A 272 -14.13 -26.22 1.12
N PRO A 273 -13.04 -25.98 1.88
CA PRO A 273 -13.10 -26.13 3.33
C PRO A 273 -14.01 -25.07 3.97
N THR A 274 -14.93 -25.54 4.80
CA THR A 274 -15.87 -24.72 5.58
C THR A 274 -15.31 -24.38 6.97
N GLY A 275 -15.83 -23.30 7.57
CA GLY A 275 -15.46 -22.84 8.91
C GLY A 275 -14.49 -21.66 8.98
N PHE A 276 -14.43 -21.03 10.15
CA PHE A 276 -13.52 -19.93 10.44
C PHE A 276 -12.08 -20.43 10.50
N THR A 277 -11.12 -19.64 10.00
CA THR A 277 -9.70 -20.00 10.03
C THR A 277 -8.87 -18.86 10.62
N PHE A 278 -8.07 -19.19 11.64
CA PHE A 278 -7.21 -18.21 12.30
C PHE A 278 -6.00 -17.86 11.42
N PRO A 279 -5.68 -16.55 11.26
CA PRO A 279 -4.45 -16.13 10.59
C PRO A 279 -3.20 -16.77 11.22
N ILE A 280 -2.15 -17.02 10.43
CA ILE A 280 -0.84 -17.56 10.84
C ILE A 280 -0.89 -19.07 11.16
N LEU A 281 -1.76 -19.48 12.10
CA LEU A 281 -1.84 -20.87 12.55
C LEU A 281 -2.39 -21.83 11.49
N GLN A 282 -3.29 -21.34 10.64
CA GLN A 282 -3.99 -22.16 9.63
C GLN A 282 -3.77 -21.64 8.21
N ASP A 283 -2.63 -20.99 7.97
CA ASP A 283 -2.31 -20.41 6.66
C ASP A 283 -2.26 -21.44 5.54
N LYS A 284 -1.82 -22.68 5.82
CA LYS A 284 -1.89 -23.79 4.85
C LYS A 284 -3.33 -24.06 4.38
N LYS A 285 -4.28 -24.14 5.31
CA LYS A 285 -5.71 -24.37 5.00
C LYS A 285 -6.31 -23.21 4.20
N LYS A 286 -5.89 -21.97 4.49
CA LYS A 286 -6.30 -20.78 3.72
C LYS A 286 -5.72 -20.76 2.30
N ILE A 287 -4.45 -21.14 2.13
CA ILE A 287 -3.81 -21.27 0.83
C ILE A 287 -4.52 -22.33 -0.02
N GLU A 288 -4.82 -23.49 0.57
CA GLU A 288 -5.56 -24.56 -0.10
C GLU A 288 -6.97 -24.11 -0.49
N LYS A 289 -7.69 -23.44 0.43
CA LYS A 289 -8.98 -22.83 0.14
C LYS A 289 -8.89 -21.85 -1.04
N HIS A 290 -7.89 -20.99 -1.06
CA HIS A 290 -7.68 -20.03 -2.15
C HIS A 290 -7.43 -20.73 -3.48
N LYS A 291 -6.58 -21.76 -3.50
CA LYS A 291 -6.32 -22.58 -4.70
C LYS A 291 -7.63 -23.12 -5.29
N ILE A 292 -8.49 -23.69 -4.44
CA ILE A 292 -9.79 -24.25 -4.84
C ILE A 292 -10.72 -23.16 -5.36
N ILE A 293 -10.74 -21.97 -4.73
CA ILE A 293 -11.56 -20.84 -5.18
C ILE A 293 -11.12 -20.35 -6.56
N VAL A 294 -9.81 -20.17 -6.78
CA VAL A 294 -9.29 -19.76 -8.09
C VAL A 294 -9.59 -20.82 -9.15
N GLU A 295 -9.45 -22.11 -8.83
CA GLU A 295 -9.81 -23.18 -9.74
C GLU A 295 -11.30 -23.14 -10.12
N LEU A 296 -12.19 -22.90 -9.15
CA LEU A 296 -13.62 -22.70 -9.42
C LEU A 296 -13.90 -21.48 -10.30
N GLU A 297 -13.16 -20.39 -10.10
CA GLU A 297 -13.26 -19.18 -10.92
C GLU A 297 -12.87 -19.45 -12.38
N MET A 298 -11.74 -20.12 -12.61
CA MET A 298 -11.33 -20.54 -13.96
C MET A 298 -12.38 -21.44 -14.62
N LEU A 299 -12.90 -22.42 -13.88
CA LEU A 299 -13.96 -23.31 -14.36
C LEU A 299 -15.26 -22.56 -14.70
N ASN A 300 -15.68 -21.59 -13.87
CA ASN A 300 -16.85 -20.78 -14.13
C ASN A 300 -16.68 -19.89 -15.37
N ASN A 301 -15.51 -19.28 -15.52
CA ASN A 301 -15.19 -18.44 -16.68
C ASN A 301 -15.18 -19.28 -17.96
N ARG A 302 -14.58 -20.47 -17.92
CA ARG A 302 -14.57 -21.42 -19.05
C ARG A 302 -15.95 -21.93 -19.41
N GLU A 303 -16.80 -22.27 -18.43
CA GLU A 303 -18.18 -22.68 -18.68
C GLU A 303 -18.96 -21.56 -19.39
N ARG A 304 -18.81 -20.32 -18.93
CA ARG A 304 -19.45 -19.14 -19.55
C ARG A 304 -18.97 -18.94 -20.99
N PHE A 305 -17.66 -19.05 -21.21
CA PHE A 305 -17.06 -18.97 -22.53
C PHE A 305 -17.64 -20.02 -23.48
N LEU A 306 -17.61 -21.30 -23.09
CA LEU A 306 -18.11 -22.40 -23.94
C LEU A 306 -19.61 -22.30 -24.23
N LYS A 307 -20.42 -21.85 -23.25
CA LYS A 307 -21.85 -21.56 -23.47
C LYS A 307 -22.06 -20.48 -24.52
N THR A 308 -21.32 -19.38 -24.40
CA THR A 308 -21.38 -18.29 -25.38
C THR A 308 -20.97 -18.77 -26.77
N LEU A 309 -19.89 -19.56 -26.86
CA LEU A 309 -19.43 -20.14 -28.11
C LEU A 309 -20.49 -21.03 -28.77
N ARG A 310 -21.13 -21.90 -27.97
CA ARG A 310 -22.20 -22.78 -28.45
C ARG A 310 -23.41 -21.99 -28.94
N GLU A 311 -23.86 -21.01 -28.16
CA GLU A 311 -25.01 -20.17 -28.50
C GLU A 311 -24.78 -19.42 -29.82
N GLU A 312 -23.58 -18.87 -30.03
CA GLU A 312 -23.24 -18.17 -31.27
C GLU A 312 -23.12 -19.12 -32.47
N TYR A 313 -22.56 -20.32 -32.27
CA TYR A 313 -22.55 -21.36 -33.30
C TYR A 313 -23.97 -21.79 -33.71
N ASP A 314 -24.84 -22.05 -32.73
CA ASP A 314 -26.23 -22.46 -32.97
C ASP A 314 -27.01 -21.35 -33.70
N LYS A 315 -26.76 -20.07 -33.37
CA LYS A 315 -27.33 -18.93 -34.11
C LYS A 315 -26.86 -18.88 -35.56
N ASP A 316 -25.56 -19.05 -35.82
CA ASP A 316 -25.02 -19.05 -37.18
C ASP A 316 -25.59 -20.21 -38.00
N ARG A 317 -25.64 -21.41 -37.43
CA ARG A 317 -26.23 -22.59 -38.05
C ARG A 317 -27.71 -22.38 -38.39
N ASN A 318 -28.52 -21.93 -37.43
CA ASN A 318 -29.94 -21.68 -37.66
C ASN A 318 -30.16 -20.63 -38.76
N LYS A 319 -29.28 -19.63 -38.85
CA LYS A 319 -29.32 -18.62 -39.92
C LYS A 319 -29.01 -19.23 -41.29
N ARG A 320 -28.01 -20.12 -41.38
CA ARG A 320 -27.70 -20.86 -42.61
C ARG A 320 -28.85 -21.77 -43.03
N ASP A 321 -29.42 -22.52 -42.09
CA ASP A 321 -30.53 -23.44 -42.34
C ASP A 321 -31.77 -22.68 -42.82
N ALA A 322 -32.11 -21.55 -42.18
CA ALA A 322 -33.21 -20.69 -42.60
C ALA A 322 -32.99 -20.06 -43.98
N LEU A 323 -31.75 -19.66 -44.30
CA LEU A 323 -31.41 -19.14 -45.63
C LEU A 323 -31.54 -20.24 -46.70
N ALA A 324 -31.03 -21.44 -46.42
CA ALA A 324 -31.14 -22.58 -47.32
C ALA A 324 -32.60 -22.96 -47.60
N GLN A 325 -33.44 -22.95 -46.56
CA GLN A 325 -34.87 -23.18 -46.69
C GLN A 325 -35.55 -22.08 -47.54
N ALA A 326 -35.27 -20.80 -47.27
CA ALA A 326 -35.83 -19.69 -48.04
C ALA A 326 -35.41 -19.71 -49.52
N CYS A 327 -34.17 -20.13 -49.83
CA CYS A 327 -33.72 -20.34 -51.19
C CYS A 327 -34.46 -21.51 -51.87
N HIS A 328 -34.64 -22.63 -51.17
CA HIS A 328 -35.39 -23.77 -51.71
C HIS A 328 -36.89 -23.43 -51.94
N GLU A 329 -37.49 -22.59 -51.10
CA GLU A 329 -38.87 -22.13 -51.28
C GLU A 329 -39.04 -21.16 -52.46
N SER A 330 -38.02 -20.37 -52.78
CA SER A 330 -38.04 -19.37 -53.85
C SER A 330 -37.58 -19.88 -55.21
N ASP A 331 -36.73 -20.92 -55.24
CA ASP A 331 -36.27 -21.60 -56.46
C ASP A 331 -36.27 -23.13 -56.27
N PRO A 332 -37.42 -23.79 -56.51
CA PRO A 332 -37.56 -25.24 -56.34
C PRO A 332 -36.75 -26.07 -57.33
N GLU A 333 -36.36 -25.50 -58.47
CA GLU A 333 -35.57 -26.16 -59.50
C GLU A 333 -34.05 -26.02 -59.26
N GLY A 334 -33.64 -25.16 -58.32
CA GLY A 334 -32.26 -25.07 -57.82
C GLY A 334 -31.27 -24.45 -58.82
N ILE A 335 -31.73 -23.54 -59.67
CA ILE A 335 -30.92 -22.91 -60.72
C ILE A 335 -30.03 -21.79 -60.12
N ALA A 336 -30.46 -21.13 -59.06
CA ALA A 336 -29.72 -20.09 -58.36
C ALA A 336 -28.76 -20.67 -57.30
N SER A 337 -27.50 -20.22 -57.33
CA SER A 337 -26.50 -20.57 -56.31
C SER A 337 -26.85 -19.94 -54.95
N LEU A 338 -26.79 -20.74 -53.88
CA LEU A 338 -26.95 -20.26 -52.50
C LEU A 338 -25.99 -19.10 -52.19
N PRO A 339 -26.43 -18.06 -51.45
CA PRO A 339 -25.54 -17.00 -51.01
C PRO A 339 -24.44 -17.58 -50.10
N VAL A 340 -23.18 -17.31 -50.43
CA VAL A 340 -22.04 -17.75 -49.61
C VAL A 340 -21.95 -16.89 -48.36
N LEU A 341 -22.29 -17.47 -47.21
CA LEU A 341 -22.06 -16.85 -45.90
C LEU A 341 -20.61 -17.09 -45.45
N PRO A 342 -19.98 -16.15 -44.73
CA PRO A 342 -18.66 -16.38 -44.14
C PRO A 342 -18.68 -17.58 -43.19
N ASP A 343 -17.61 -18.37 -43.16
CA ASP A 343 -17.54 -19.52 -42.25
C ASP A 343 -17.46 -19.08 -40.78
N PHE A 344 -18.23 -19.75 -39.92
CA PHE A 344 -18.25 -19.48 -38.47
C PHE A 344 -16.88 -19.75 -37.86
N SER A 345 -16.13 -18.72 -37.48
CA SER A 345 -14.78 -18.88 -36.92
C SER A 345 -14.80 -18.87 -35.41
N THR A 346 -14.36 -19.98 -34.80
CA THR A 346 -14.12 -20.11 -33.36
C THR A 346 -12.95 -19.23 -32.89
N ALA A 347 -11.99 -18.93 -33.79
CA ALA A 347 -10.73 -18.27 -33.45
C ALA A 347 -10.92 -16.91 -32.78
N ALA A 348 -11.88 -16.10 -33.25
CA ALA A 348 -12.15 -14.77 -32.69
C ALA A 348 -12.64 -14.84 -31.23
N TYR A 349 -13.42 -15.88 -30.88
CA TYR A 349 -13.90 -16.09 -29.51
C TYR A 349 -12.78 -16.54 -28.58
N PHE A 350 -11.93 -17.47 -29.04
CA PHE A 350 -10.74 -17.89 -28.30
C PHE A 350 -9.76 -16.74 -28.10
N GLU A 351 -9.50 -15.93 -29.13
CA GLU A 351 -8.64 -14.75 -29.04
C GLU A 351 -9.18 -13.72 -28.03
N ALA A 352 -10.50 -13.47 -28.05
CA ALA A 352 -11.13 -12.56 -27.09
C ALA A 352 -11.00 -13.06 -25.64
N TYR A 353 -11.22 -14.36 -25.42
CA TYR A 353 -11.08 -14.97 -24.09
C TYR A 353 -9.63 -14.99 -23.63
N GLU A 354 -8.69 -15.41 -24.48
CA GLU A 354 -7.25 -15.40 -24.19
C GLU A 354 -6.77 -13.97 -23.88
N LYS A 355 -7.23 -12.97 -24.62
CA LYS A 355 -6.90 -11.56 -24.35
C LYS A 355 -7.37 -11.11 -22.96
N SER A 356 -8.58 -11.49 -22.53
CA SER A 356 -9.05 -11.20 -21.16
C SER A 356 -8.18 -11.90 -20.11
N LEU A 357 -7.85 -13.17 -20.33
CA LEU A 357 -7.01 -13.97 -19.45
C LEU A 357 -5.60 -13.36 -19.30
N LEU A 358 -5.00 -12.95 -20.42
CA LEU A 358 -3.68 -12.31 -20.46
C LEU A 358 -3.68 -10.94 -19.77
N ALA A 359 -4.77 -10.18 -19.88
CA ALA A 359 -4.91 -8.91 -19.17
C ALA A 359 -4.91 -9.11 -17.65
N GLU A 360 -5.74 -10.03 -17.15
CA GLU A 360 -5.81 -10.38 -15.71
C GLU A 360 -4.50 -11.00 -15.20
N LYS A 361 -3.88 -11.88 -16.00
CA LYS A 361 -2.56 -12.46 -15.71
C LYS A 361 -1.49 -11.37 -15.62
N ALA A 362 -1.49 -10.39 -16.54
CA ALA A 362 -0.53 -9.30 -16.55
C ALA A 362 -0.69 -8.39 -15.33
N GLU A 363 -1.92 -8.09 -14.91
CA GLU A 363 -2.19 -7.34 -13.68
C GLU A 363 -1.73 -8.11 -12.44
N THR A 364 -2.10 -9.38 -12.32
CA THR A 364 -1.67 -10.26 -11.23
C THR A 364 -0.15 -10.42 -11.18
N LYS A 365 0.50 -10.53 -12.34
CA LYS A 365 1.96 -10.63 -12.45
C LYS A 365 2.65 -9.35 -12.00
N LYS A 366 2.09 -8.17 -12.29
CA LYS A 366 2.63 -6.91 -11.75
C LYS A 366 2.61 -6.91 -10.23
N VAL A 367 1.53 -7.40 -9.60
CA VAL A 367 1.43 -7.50 -8.13
C VAL A 367 2.46 -8.51 -7.59
N TYR A 368 2.60 -9.67 -8.23
CA TYR A 368 3.59 -10.69 -7.87
C TYR A 368 5.02 -10.16 -7.94
N ASP A 369 5.40 -9.54 -9.06
CA ASP A 369 6.74 -9.00 -9.29
C ASP A 369 7.07 -7.86 -8.31
N GLN A 370 6.06 -7.06 -7.95
CA GLN A 370 6.21 -6.02 -6.91
C GLN A 370 6.50 -6.64 -5.54
N GLN A 371 5.79 -7.69 -5.14
CA GLN A 371 6.00 -8.35 -3.85
C GLN A 371 7.36 -9.07 -3.80
N LYS A 372 7.76 -9.73 -4.88
CA LYS A 372 9.00 -10.53 -4.97
C LYS A 372 10.26 -9.67 -4.91
N ASN A 373 10.28 -8.54 -5.62
CA ASN A 373 11.49 -7.72 -5.76
C ASN A 373 11.74 -6.79 -4.58
N TYR A 374 10.75 -6.61 -3.70
CA TYR A 374 10.84 -5.55 -2.70
C TYR A 374 11.89 -5.84 -1.62
N TYR A 375 12.25 -7.09 -1.28
CA TYR A 375 13.05 -7.37 -0.07
C TYR A 375 14.29 -8.25 -0.20
N VAL A 376 14.74 -8.55 -1.42
CA VAL A 376 15.97 -9.34 -1.61
C VAL A 376 17.20 -8.44 -1.57
N ALA A 377 17.69 -8.14 -0.36
CA ALA A 377 19.00 -7.50 -0.17
C ALA A 377 20.07 -8.55 0.16
N ASN A 378 21.21 -8.49 -0.53
CA ASN A 378 22.39 -9.29 -0.22
C ASN A 378 22.86 -9.00 1.23
N MET A 379 23.37 -10.02 1.92
CA MET A 379 23.90 -9.94 3.29
C MET A 379 24.89 -8.78 3.47
N LYS A 380 25.77 -8.54 2.49
CA LYS A 380 26.70 -7.40 2.51
C LYS A 380 25.96 -6.06 2.60
N THR A 381 24.88 -5.88 1.84
CA THR A 381 24.05 -4.67 1.90
C THR A 381 23.38 -4.53 3.26
N LYS A 382 22.87 -5.63 3.83
CA LYS A 382 22.24 -5.60 5.16
C LYS A 382 23.22 -5.16 6.25
N ILE A 383 24.44 -5.69 6.25
CA ILE A 383 25.47 -5.32 7.22
C ILE A 383 25.84 -3.84 7.08
N VAL A 384 26.06 -3.35 5.85
CA VAL A 384 26.39 -1.93 5.61
C VAL A 384 25.26 -1.01 6.09
N VAL A 385 24.00 -1.34 5.75
CA VAL A 385 22.83 -0.59 6.23
C VAL A 385 22.80 -0.60 7.76
N LEU A 386 22.89 -1.76 8.41
CA LEU A 386 22.86 -1.82 9.87
C LEU A 386 23.99 -1.00 10.52
N ALA A 387 25.21 -1.07 9.98
CA ALA A 387 26.35 -0.30 10.49
C ALA A 387 26.11 1.21 10.38
N LEU A 388 25.61 1.69 9.22
CA LEU A 388 25.28 3.10 9.03
C LEU A 388 24.13 3.56 9.92
N TYR A 389 23.13 2.69 10.14
CA TYR A 389 22.00 2.96 11.04
C TYR A 389 22.49 3.17 12.48
N LEU A 390 23.30 2.24 13.00
CA LEU A 390 23.82 2.31 14.36
C LEU A 390 24.78 3.49 14.55
N LEU A 391 25.63 3.77 13.55
CA LEU A 391 26.52 4.94 13.58
C LEU A 391 25.72 6.24 13.68
N LEU A 392 24.71 6.41 12.81
CA LEU A 392 23.89 7.62 12.80
C LEU A 392 23.09 7.78 14.10
N ALA A 393 22.49 6.70 14.60
CA ALA A 393 21.79 6.70 15.89
C ALA A 393 22.74 7.04 17.06
N GLY A 394 23.97 6.51 17.04
CA GLY A 394 25.00 6.83 18.05
C GLY A 394 25.40 8.30 18.03
N VAL A 395 25.67 8.87 16.86
CA VAL A 395 25.99 10.30 16.70
C VAL A 395 24.85 11.18 17.20
N LEU A 396 23.62 10.89 16.79
CA LEU A 396 22.44 11.65 17.23
C LEU A 396 22.22 11.53 18.74
N SER A 397 22.43 10.34 19.32
CA SER A 397 22.33 10.13 20.76
C SER A 397 23.36 10.97 21.54
N ALA A 398 24.59 11.07 21.04
CA ALA A 398 25.61 11.94 21.63
C ALA A 398 25.18 13.41 21.60
N PHE A 399 24.59 13.88 20.50
CA PHE A 399 24.07 15.25 20.41
C PHE A 399 22.84 15.50 21.28
N VAL A 400 21.97 14.51 21.50
CA VAL A 400 20.86 14.62 22.47
C VAL A 400 21.42 14.82 23.87
N VAL A 401 22.39 14.01 24.28
CA VAL A 401 23.04 14.14 25.60
C VAL A 401 23.73 15.49 25.74
N TYR A 402 24.50 15.90 24.73
CA TYR A 402 25.17 17.20 24.72
C TYR A 402 24.19 18.37 24.79
N GLY A 403 23.16 18.39 23.93
CA GLY A 403 22.12 19.42 23.95
C GLY A 403 21.36 19.49 25.28
N ASN A 404 21.05 18.34 25.87
CA ASN A 404 20.42 18.28 27.20
C ASN A 404 21.33 18.88 28.28
N HIS A 405 22.63 18.56 28.24
CA HIS A 405 23.60 19.15 29.16
C HIS A 405 23.69 20.68 29.01
N LEU A 406 23.68 21.20 27.77
CA LEU A 406 23.65 22.65 27.53
C LEU A 406 22.37 23.30 28.10
N MET A 407 21.23 22.63 28.00
CA MET A 407 19.98 23.12 28.56
C MET A 407 19.99 23.12 30.09
N ASP A 408 20.57 22.08 30.71
CA ASP A 408 20.69 21.98 32.18
C ASP A 408 21.59 23.09 32.75
N ILE A 409 22.71 23.41 32.09
CA ILE A 409 23.59 24.51 32.48
C ILE A 409 22.84 25.86 32.44
N ASN A 410 21.98 26.04 31.43
CA ASN A 410 21.26 27.30 31.21
C ASN A 410 19.86 27.33 31.84
N ARG A 411 19.54 26.38 32.72
CA ARG A 411 18.17 26.20 33.26
C ARG A 411 17.63 27.45 33.95
N PHE A 412 18.49 28.26 34.58
CA PHE A 412 18.12 29.52 35.24
C PHE A 412 17.81 30.68 34.27
N LEU A 413 18.21 30.58 33.00
CA LEU A 413 17.96 31.59 31.97
C LEU A 413 16.75 31.24 31.09
N ILE A 414 16.20 30.03 31.24
CA ILE A 414 15.12 29.46 30.42
C ILE A 414 13.79 29.37 31.20
N SER A 415 13.82 29.41 32.54
CA SER A 415 12.62 29.57 33.39
C SER A 415 12.11 31.01 33.37
#